data_AF-A0A538TL17-F1
#
_entry.id   AF-A0A538TL17-F1
#
_cell.length_a   1.000
_cell.length_b   1.000
_cell.length_c   1.000
_cell.angle_alpha   90.00
_cell.angle_beta   90.00
_cell.angle_gamma   90.00
#
_symmetry.space_group_name_H-M   'P 1'
#
loop_
_entity.id
_entity.type
_entity.pdbx_description
1 polymer ?
#
loop_
_entity_poly.entity_id
_entity_poly.type
_entity_poly.pdbx_seq_one_letter_code
_entity_poly.pdbx_strand_id
1 'polypeptide(L)'
;MTFDWRNPERVAPWKPKQRFLVTEPGRAAAETYRAAVRRAQGAQDPRLELERAKGAWATSLGLKPVDGILLEDLAAGRTCLAELRQTIEACDLSLREARAILDRLVAARLIEPLERAPAV
;
A
#
# COMPACT_ATOMS: atom_id res chain seq x y z
N MET A 1 -18.26 12.00 -0.42
CA MET A 1 -17.60 11.78 0.88
C MET A 1 -16.10 11.84 0.64
N THR A 2 -15.46 12.91 1.09
CA THR A 2 -14.03 13.17 0.87
C THR A 2 -13.27 12.58 2.07
N PHE A 3 -12.59 11.46 1.87
CA PHE A 3 -11.78 10.84 2.92
C PHE A 3 -10.50 11.66 3.12
N ASP A 4 -10.42 12.37 4.26
CA ASP A 4 -9.28 13.19 4.64
C ASP A 4 -8.17 12.31 5.21
N TRP A 5 -7.23 11.92 4.34
CA TRP A 5 -6.06 11.11 4.67
C TRP A 5 -5.05 11.83 5.57
N ARG A 6 -5.23 13.12 5.87
CA ARG A 6 -4.36 13.90 6.77
C ARG A 6 -4.73 13.74 8.23
N ASN A 7 -5.86 13.10 8.56
CA ASN A 7 -6.26 12.85 9.94
C ASN A 7 -5.99 11.38 10.37
N PRO A 8 -4.85 11.08 11.02
CA PRO A 8 -4.47 9.71 11.41
C PRO A 8 -5.35 9.11 12.52
N GLU A 9 -6.31 9.86 13.06
CA GLU A 9 -7.26 9.38 14.08
C GLU A 9 -8.46 8.63 13.50
N ARG A 10 -8.71 8.72 12.18
CA ARG A 10 -9.86 8.08 11.50
C ARG A 10 -9.42 6.98 10.54
N VAL A 11 -8.51 6.12 10.98
CA VAL A 11 -8.15 4.91 10.24
C VAL A 11 -9.33 3.93 10.30
N ALA A 12 -9.79 3.43 9.16
CA ALA A 12 -10.90 2.50 9.14
C ALA A 12 -10.53 1.23 9.92
N PRO A 13 -11.45 0.70 10.75
CA PRO A 13 -11.17 -0.47 11.58
C PRO A 13 -11.24 -1.76 10.75
N TRP A 14 -10.33 -1.91 9.78
CA TRP A 14 -10.24 -3.13 8.98
C TRP A 14 -10.00 -4.34 9.88
N LYS A 15 -10.89 -5.32 9.79
CA LYS A 15 -10.74 -6.62 10.45
C LYS A 15 -9.51 -7.32 9.87
N PRO A 16 -8.75 -8.10 10.67
CA PRO A 16 -7.58 -8.81 10.16
C PRO A 16 -7.85 -9.72 8.95
N LYS A 17 -9.07 -10.30 8.88
CA LYS A 17 -9.53 -11.18 7.79
C LYS A 17 -10.35 -10.44 6.72
N GLN A 18 -10.50 -9.12 6.80
CA GLN A 18 -11.13 -8.34 5.72
C GLN A 18 -10.31 -8.55 4.45
N ARG A 19 -10.98 -8.99 3.39
CA ARG A 19 -10.33 -9.21 2.09
C ARG A 19 -10.44 -7.99 1.20
N PHE A 20 -9.40 -7.79 0.40
CA PHE A 20 -9.30 -6.76 -0.62
C PHE A 20 -8.96 -7.40 -1.96
N LEU A 21 -9.54 -6.87 -3.04
CA LEU A 21 -9.09 -7.13 -4.39
C LEU A 21 -8.19 -5.99 -4.86
N VAL A 22 -7.14 -6.35 -5.59
CA VAL A 22 -6.33 -5.37 -6.31
C VAL A 22 -7.01 -5.07 -7.64
N THR A 23 -7.30 -3.80 -7.88
CA THR A 23 -7.91 -3.32 -9.12
C THR A 23 -6.88 -3.31 -10.25
N GLU A 24 -7.31 -3.14 -11.49
CA GLU A 24 -6.38 -3.04 -12.63
C GLU A 24 -5.38 -1.87 -12.47
N PRO A 25 -5.79 -0.65 -12.08
CA PRO A 25 -4.86 0.41 -11.71
C PRO A 25 -3.90 0.02 -10.58
N GLY A 26 -4.37 -0.75 -9.60
CA GLY A 26 -3.54 -1.26 -8.51
C GLY A 26 -2.43 -2.21 -8.97
N ARG A 27 -2.74 -3.10 -9.92
CA ARG A 27 -1.75 -4.02 -10.52
C ARG A 27 -0.68 -3.24 -11.28
N ALA A 28 -1.09 -2.30 -12.14
CA ALA A 28 -0.16 -1.43 -12.87
C ALA A 28 0.72 -0.59 -11.92
N ALA A 29 0.14 -0.06 -10.83
CA ALA A 29 0.88 0.67 -9.82
C ALA A 29 1.89 -0.22 -9.07
N ALA A 30 1.53 -1.47 -8.76
CA ALA A 30 2.43 -2.45 -8.15
C ALA A 30 3.59 -2.83 -9.09
N GLU A 31 3.32 -3.03 -10.38
CA GLU A 31 4.35 -3.29 -11.38
C GLU A 31 5.32 -2.12 -11.54
N THR A 32 4.79 -0.89 -11.56
CA THR A 32 5.61 0.33 -11.61
C THR A 32 6.49 0.44 -10.36
N TYR A 33 5.96 0.14 -9.17
CA TYR A 33 6.74 0.10 -7.93
C TYR A 33 7.87 -0.94 -8.01
N ARG A 34 7.57 -2.17 -8.45
CA ARG A 34 8.57 -3.24 -8.64
C ARG A 34 9.65 -2.84 -9.64
N ALA A 35 9.28 -2.20 -10.74
CA ALA A 35 10.22 -1.71 -11.73
C ALA A 35 11.14 -0.62 -11.16
N ALA A 36 10.60 0.30 -10.34
CA ALA A 36 11.38 1.30 -9.63
C ALA A 36 12.42 0.67 -8.68
N VAL A 37 12.00 -0.33 -7.89
CA VAL A 37 12.91 -1.05 -6.98
C VAL A 37 14.03 -1.74 -7.76
N ARG A 38 13.70 -2.49 -8.83
CA ARG A 38 14.70 -3.18 -9.66
C ARG A 38 15.66 -2.23 -10.36
N ARG A 39 15.16 -1.10 -10.87
CA ARG A 39 15.99 -0.09 -11.54
C ARG A 39 17.01 0.53 -10.57
N ALA A 40 16.58 0.83 -9.36
CA ALA A 40 17.46 1.41 -8.34
C ALA A 40 18.62 0.47 -7.96
N GLN A 41 18.40 -0.85 -7.96
CA GLN A 41 19.45 -1.84 -7.66
C GLN A 41 20.64 -1.79 -8.62
N GLY A 42 20.43 -1.36 -9.87
CA GLY A 42 21.48 -1.22 -10.88
C GLY A 42 22.17 0.15 -10.91
N ALA A 43 21.80 1.07 -10.02
CA ALA A 43 22.34 2.43 -10.01
C ALA A 43 23.70 2.50 -9.29
N GLN A 44 24.45 3.58 -9.55
CA GLN A 44 25.71 3.86 -8.87
C GLN A 44 25.52 4.12 -7.36
N ASP A 45 24.39 4.73 -6.98
CA ASP A 45 23.93 4.84 -5.58
C ASP A 45 22.53 4.24 -5.46
N PRO A 46 22.43 2.93 -5.14
CA PRO A 46 21.15 2.24 -5.09
C PRO A 46 20.20 2.78 -4.03
N ARG A 47 20.71 3.29 -2.91
CA ARG A 47 19.86 3.77 -1.81
C ARG A 47 19.20 5.09 -2.19
N LEU A 48 19.98 6.04 -2.71
CA LEU A 48 19.46 7.34 -3.13
C LEU A 48 18.46 7.19 -4.28
N GLU A 49 18.77 6.36 -5.27
CA GLU A 49 17.88 6.12 -6.42
C GLU A 49 16.59 5.42 -5.99
N LEU A 50 16.66 4.48 -5.04
CA LEU A 50 15.48 3.79 -4.51
C LEU A 50 14.54 4.78 -3.81
N GLU A 51 15.06 5.62 -2.92
CA GLU A 51 14.26 6.63 -2.22
C GLU A 51 13.61 7.61 -3.20
N ARG A 52 14.37 8.07 -4.21
CA ARG A 52 13.87 8.95 -5.26
C ARG A 52 12.76 8.28 -6.07
N ALA A 53 12.96 7.04 -6.50
CA ALA A 53 12.01 6.32 -7.34
C ALA A 53 10.71 5.98 -6.58
N LYS A 54 10.81 5.54 -5.32
CA LYS A 54 9.65 5.34 -4.45
C LYS A 54 8.92 6.65 -4.17
N GLY A 55 9.66 7.74 -3.96
CA GLY A 55 9.12 9.09 -3.80
C GLY A 55 8.29 9.53 -5.00
N ALA A 56 8.85 9.43 -6.21
CA ALA A 56 8.18 9.79 -7.45
C ALA A 56 6.90 8.95 -7.70
N TRP A 57 7.00 7.63 -7.50
CA TRP A 57 5.86 6.72 -7.58
C TRP A 57 4.74 7.16 -6.61
N ALA A 58 5.09 7.38 -5.35
CA ALA A 58 4.14 7.77 -4.31
C ALA A 58 3.46 9.11 -4.61
N THR A 59 4.24 10.13 -4.99
CA THR A 59 3.72 11.45 -5.35
C THR A 59 2.72 11.38 -6.50
N SER A 60 3.00 10.58 -7.54
CA SER A 60 2.11 10.45 -8.70
C SER A 60 0.73 9.85 -8.37
N LEU A 61 0.64 9.10 -7.27
CA LEU A 61 -0.58 8.41 -6.84
C LEU A 61 -1.23 9.04 -5.59
N GLY A 62 -0.62 10.10 -5.03
CA GLY A 62 -1.07 10.68 -3.76
C GLY A 62 -0.85 9.76 -2.55
N LEU A 63 0.16 8.89 -2.61
CA LEU A 63 0.50 7.88 -1.61
C LEU A 63 1.77 8.25 -0.85
N LYS A 64 2.17 7.39 0.08
CA LYS A 64 3.51 7.39 0.71
C LYS A 64 4.39 6.30 0.08
N PRO A 65 5.72 6.48 0.02
CA PRO A 65 6.68 5.47 -0.48
C PRO A 65 6.51 4.06 0.10
N VAL A 66 6.13 3.99 1.38
CA VAL A 66 5.92 2.73 2.13
C VAL A 66 4.65 1.98 1.69
N ASP A 67 3.67 2.69 1.11
CA ASP A 67 2.39 2.10 0.70
C ASP A 67 2.57 1.05 -0.40
N GLY A 68 3.62 1.22 -1.22
CA GLY A 68 3.95 0.31 -2.32
C GLY A 68 4.33 -1.09 -1.85
N ILE A 69 4.84 -1.24 -0.63
CA ILE A 69 5.24 -2.54 -0.08
C ILE A 69 3.99 -3.41 0.13
N LEU A 70 2.95 -2.89 0.78
CA LEU A 70 1.72 -3.65 0.98
C LEU A 70 0.93 -3.83 -0.32
N LEU A 71 0.96 -2.83 -1.22
CA LEU A 71 0.34 -2.97 -2.54
C LEU A 71 0.99 -4.10 -3.36
N GLU A 72 2.32 -4.21 -3.33
CA GLU A 72 3.07 -5.28 -3.99
C GLU A 72 2.65 -6.66 -3.49
N ASP A 73 2.52 -6.84 -2.18
CA ASP A 73 2.10 -8.11 -1.58
C ASP A 73 0.65 -8.45 -1.90
N LEU A 74 -0.24 -7.46 -1.90
CA LEU A 74 -1.62 -7.64 -2.32
C LEU A 74 -1.69 -8.06 -3.79
N ALA A 75 -0.87 -7.44 -4.65
CA ALA A 75 -0.78 -7.79 -6.06
C ALA A 75 -0.15 -9.18 -6.29
N ALA A 76 0.67 -9.66 -5.36
CA ALA A 76 1.22 -11.02 -5.34
C ALA A 76 0.22 -12.09 -4.88
N GLY A 77 -1.02 -11.70 -4.53
CA GLY A 77 -2.11 -12.62 -4.21
C GLY A 77 -2.50 -12.67 -2.73
N ARG A 78 -1.83 -11.90 -1.87
CA ARG A 78 -2.33 -11.71 -0.50
C ARG A 78 -3.60 -10.88 -0.54
N THR A 79 -4.53 -11.15 0.35
CA THR A 79 -5.86 -10.55 0.30
C THR A 79 -6.24 -9.83 1.59
N CYS A 80 -5.55 -10.07 2.71
CA CYS A 80 -5.93 -9.49 4.01
C CYS A 80 -4.73 -9.17 4.92
N LEU A 81 -4.99 -8.38 5.97
CA LEU A 81 -3.98 -7.99 6.98
C LEU A 81 -3.33 -9.21 7.67
N ALA A 82 -4.08 -10.28 7.90
CA ALA A 82 -3.53 -11.50 8.51
C ALA A 82 -2.44 -12.16 7.64
N GLU A 83 -2.62 -12.13 6.31
CA GLU A 83 -1.63 -12.63 5.35
C GLU A 83 -0.45 -11.66 5.17
N LEU A 84 -0.69 -10.36 5.36
CA LEU A 84 0.35 -9.33 5.32
C LEU A 84 1.22 -9.26 6.59
N ARG A 85 0.90 -10.05 7.63
CA ARG A 85 1.58 -9.97 8.94
C ARG A 85 3.10 -10.04 8.85
N GLN A 86 3.63 -10.99 8.08
CA GLN A 86 5.09 -11.14 7.92
C GLN A 86 5.75 -9.89 7.34
N THR A 87 5.07 -9.21 6.41
CA THR A 87 5.58 -8.00 5.78
C THR A 87 5.50 -6.81 6.73
N ILE A 88 4.40 -6.74 7.48
CA ILE A 88 4.21 -5.73 8.53
C ILE A 88 5.35 -5.83 9.55
N GLU A 89 5.66 -7.04 10.02
CA GLU A 89 6.77 -7.30 10.95
C GLU A 89 8.15 -7.01 10.31
N ALA A 90 8.40 -7.46 9.08
CA ALA A 90 9.67 -7.26 8.39
C ALA A 90 9.96 -5.79 8.06
N CYS A 91 8.92 -4.98 7.88
CA CYS A 91 9.03 -3.54 7.61
C CYS A 91 8.84 -2.67 8.85
N ASP A 92 8.81 -3.27 10.05
CA ASP A 92 8.59 -2.58 11.34
C ASP A 92 7.37 -1.65 11.33
N LEU A 93 6.29 -2.10 10.67
CA LEU A 93 5.03 -1.38 10.60
C LEU A 93 4.15 -1.78 11.78
N SER A 94 3.54 -0.80 12.43
CA SER A 94 2.46 -1.06 13.37
C SER A 94 1.18 -1.49 12.62
N LEU A 95 0.28 -2.20 13.31
CA LEU A 95 -1.03 -2.54 12.77
C LEU A 95 -1.84 -1.28 12.38
N ARG A 96 -1.65 -0.16 13.10
CA ARG A 96 -2.27 1.12 12.79
C ARG A 96 -1.76 1.66 11.45
N GLU A 97 -0.45 1.60 11.21
CA GLU A 97 0.14 2.03 9.94
C GLU A 97 -0.31 1.15 8.78
N ALA A 98 -0.33 -0.17 8.97
CA ALA A 98 -0.82 -1.10 7.95
C ALA A 98 -2.28 -0.79 7.54
N ARG A 99 -3.16 -0.53 8.52
CA ARG A 99 -4.54 -0.11 8.22
C ARG A 99 -4.60 1.24 7.51
N ALA A 100 -3.78 2.21 7.91
CA ALA A 100 -3.72 3.51 7.25
C ALA A 100 -3.20 3.40 5.81
N ILE A 101 -2.30 2.46 5.51
CA ILE A 101 -1.87 2.15 4.15
C ILE A 101 -3.06 1.62 3.34
N LEU A 102 -3.80 0.64 3.87
CA LEU A 102 -4.99 0.11 3.19
C LEU A 102 -6.04 1.19 2.91
N ASP A 103 -6.27 2.11 3.84
CA ASP A 103 -7.16 3.26 3.63
C ASP A 103 -6.70 4.14 2.46
N ARG A 104 -5.39 4.43 2.38
CA ARG A 104 -4.84 5.23 1.27
C ARG A 104 -4.95 4.49 -0.06
N LEU A 105 -4.70 3.18 -0.09
CA LEU A 105 -4.84 2.37 -1.30
C LEU A 105 -6.30 2.28 -1.77
N VAL A 106 -7.26 2.18 -0.85
CA VAL A 106 -8.70 2.24 -1.15
C VAL A 106 -9.09 3.63 -1.67
N ALA A 107 -8.63 4.70 -1.00
CA ALA A 107 -8.91 6.07 -1.43
C ALA A 107 -8.34 6.38 -2.83
N ALA A 108 -7.16 5.82 -3.14
CA ALA A 108 -6.53 5.90 -4.46
C ALA A 108 -7.14 4.93 -5.49
N ARG A 109 -8.15 4.13 -5.12
CA ARG A 109 -8.83 3.13 -5.97
C ARG A 109 -7.90 2.04 -6.53
N LEU A 110 -6.80 1.76 -5.83
CA LEU A 110 -5.84 0.72 -6.19
C LEU A 110 -6.26 -0.64 -5.63
N ILE A 111 -7.03 -0.64 -4.55
CA ILE A 111 -7.65 -1.84 -4.00
C ILE A 111 -9.11 -1.54 -3.65
N GLU A 112 -9.91 -2.59 -3.56
CA GLU A 112 -11.31 -2.52 -3.17
C GLU A 112 -11.63 -3.60 -2.12
N PRO A 113 -12.41 -3.27 -1.07
CA PRO A 113 -12.83 -4.27 -0.08
C PRO A 113 -13.89 -5.20 -0.68
N LEU A 114 -13.70 -6.52 -0.55
CA LEU A 114 -14.63 -7.53 -1.08
C LEU A 114 -15.96 -7.61 -0.33
N GLU A 115 -15.91 -7.38 0.98
CA GLU A 115 -17.09 -7.23 1.82
C GLU A 115 -17.14 -5.78 2.26
N ARG A 116 -18.27 -5.10 2.03
CA ARG A 116 -18.50 -3.76 2.56
C ARG A 116 -18.31 -3.85 4.08
N ALA A 117 -17.31 -3.14 4.62
CA ALA A 117 -17.19 -3.00 6.07
C ALA A 117 -18.58 -2.58 6.60
N PRO A 118 -19.14 -3.26 7.63
CA PRO A 118 -20.41 -2.85 8.18
C PRO A 118 -20.27 -1.39 8.60
N ALA A 119 -21.20 -0.55 8.12
CA ALA A 119 -21.30 0.81 8.61
C ALA A 119 -21.53 0.74 10.12
N VAL A 120 -20.55 1.20 10.89
CA VAL A 120 -20.75 1.55 12.31
C VAL A 120 -21.38 2.93 12.35
#